data_AF-N8S5H4-F1
#
_entry.id   AF-N8S5H4-F1
#
_cell.length_a   1.000
_cell.length_b   1.000
_cell.length_c   1.000
_cell.angle_alpha   90.00
_cell.angle_beta   90.00
_cell.angle_gamma   90.00
#
_symmetry.space_group_name_H-M   'P 1'
#
loop_
_entity.id
_entity.type
_entity.pdbx_description
1 polymer ?
#
loop_
_entity_poly.entity_id
_entity_poly.type
_entity_poly.pdbx_seq_one_letter_code
_entity_poly.pdbx_strand_id
1 'polypeptide(L)'
;MKKYFSLILAIVTVLVFTGLIAKNEWHLHQSKSIFIKLKPVDPRSILQGDYMALAYELNLQSLKSPSGSEGDALDQVIFNHANIPAKVILDSQNRVIRTILYTNNSSAGQSLILKNPENRLQALYPASRSFLFAEGLAHCYEKAKYAEFKVNIKGEAILFDLRGEELQSLNCKQQQSWWKGAFKSL
;
A
#
# COMPACT_ATOMS: atom_id res chain seq x y z
N MET A 1 -16.78 -40.92 -17.26
CA MET A 1 -15.96 -39.79 -16.73
C MET A 1 -16.54 -38.40 -17.01
N LYS A 2 -17.22 -38.14 -18.15
CA LYS A 2 -17.83 -36.82 -18.45
C LYS A 2 -18.90 -36.33 -17.46
N LYS A 3 -19.71 -37.23 -16.84
CA LYS A 3 -20.78 -36.85 -15.89
C LYS A 3 -20.27 -36.17 -14.61
N TYR A 4 -19.11 -36.58 -14.11
CA TYR A 4 -18.52 -36.00 -12.88
C TYR A 4 -17.52 -34.90 -13.17
N PHE A 5 -17.19 -34.64 -14.44
CA PHE A 5 -16.17 -33.67 -14.82
C PHE A 5 -16.53 -32.26 -14.33
N SER A 6 -17.77 -31.81 -14.54
CA SER A 6 -18.22 -30.49 -14.08
C SER A 6 -18.21 -30.37 -12.56
N LEU A 7 -18.53 -31.45 -11.84
CA LEU A 7 -18.53 -31.48 -10.38
C LEU A 7 -17.10 -31.44 -9.82
N ILE A 8 -16.18 -32.22 -10.41
CA ILE A 8 -14.76 -32.19 -10.06
C ILE A 8 -14.18 -30.81 -10.34
N LEU A 9 -14.49 -30.19 -11.49
CA LEU A 9 -14.04 -28.85 -11.83
C LEU A 9 -14.56 -27.79 -10.83
N ALA A 10 -15.83 -27.89 -10.44
CA ALA A 10 -16.41 -27.00 -9.42
C ALA A 10 -15.71 -27.14 -8.07
N ILE A 11 -15.43 -28.37 -7.63
CA ILE A 11 -14.72 -28.62 -6.36
C ILE A 11 -13.29 -28.08 -6.43
N VAL A 12 -12.57 -28.34 -7.53
CA VAL A 12 -11.20 -27.85 -7.71
C VAL A 12 -11.15 -26.33 -7.72
N THR A 13 -12.06 -25.66 -8.42
CA THR A 13 -12.12 -24.18 -8.43
C THR A 13 -12.39 -23.61 -7.05
N VAL A 14 -13.35 -24.16 -6.30
CA VAL A 14 -13.62 -23.74 -4.90
C VAL A 14 -12.39 -23.93 -4.01
N LEU A 15 -11.69 -25.06 -4.12
CA LEU A 15 -10.48 -25.32 -3.34
C LEU A 15 -9.35 -24.33 -3.68
N VAL A 16 -9.16 -24.01 -4.96
CA VAL A 16 -8.18 -23.01 -5.40
C VAL A 16 -8.49 -21.63 -4.80
N PHE A 17 -9.73 -21.16 -4.91
CA PHE A 17 -10.11 -19.86 -4.34
C PHE A 17 -10.01 -19.83 -2.82
N THR A 18 -10.43 -20.90 -2.13
CA THR A 18 -10.31 -21.00 -0.67
C THR A 18 -8.85 -20.97 -0.23
N GLY A 19 -7.95 -21.67 -0.95
CA GLY A 19 -6.52 -21.63 -0.70
C GLY A 19 -5.92 -20.23 -0.92
N LEU A 20 -6.34 -19.52 -1.96
CA LEU A 20 -5.91 -18.13 -2.22
C LEU A 20 -6.35 -17.17 -1.10
N ILE A 21 -7.60 -17.30 -0.63
CA ILE A 21 -8.12 -16.51 0.49
C ILE A 21 -7.30 -16.80 1.75
N ALA A 22 -7.13 -18.07 2.12
CA ALA A 22 -6.38 -18.47 3.31
C ALA A 22 -4.94 -17.95 3.30
N LYS A 23 -4.28 -17.96 2.14
CA LYS A 23 -2.93 -17.40 1.97
C LYS A 23 -2.88 -15.89 2.28
N ASN A 24 -3.84 -15.12 1.77
CA ASN A 24 -3.88 -13.68 1.99
C ASN A 24 -4.25 -13.32 3.43
N GLU A 25 -5.21 -14.04 4.02
CA GLU A 25 -5.55 -13.90 5.45
C GLU A 25 -4.34 -14.19 6.33
N TRP A 26 -3.60 -15.26 6.04
CA TRP A 26 -2.38 -15.59 6.78
C TRP A 26 -1.33 -14.47 6.71
N HIS A 27 -1.16 -13.87 5.52
CA HIS A 27 -0.31 -12.70 5.35
C HIS A 27 -0.76 -11.53 6.24
N LEU A 28 -2.06 -11.22 6.27
CA LEU A 28 -2.61 -10.13 7.08
C LEU A 28 -2.45 -10.38 8.59
N HIS A 29 -2.65 -11.62 9.04
CA HIS A 29 -2.50 -11.99 10.45
C HIS A 29 -1.05 -11.87 10.96
N GLN A 30 -0.07 -12.13 10.10
CA GLN A 30 1.35 -12.03 10.46
C GLN A 30 1.95 -10.64 10.19
N SER A 31 1.12 -9.70 9.76
CA SER A 31 1.55 -8.37 9.37
C SER A 31 1.33 -7.34 10.47
N LYS A 32 2.28 -6.44 10.62
CA LYS A 32 2.16 -5.26 11.48
C LYS A 32 1.57 -4.10 10.67
N SER A 33 0.66 -3.33 11.27
CA SER A 33 0.19 -2.07 10.69
C SER A 33 1.28 -1.00 10.81
N ILE A 34 1.62 -0.38 9.68
CA ILE A 34 2.43 0.84 9.63
C ILE A 34 1.65 1.91 8.85
N PHE A 35 1.86 3.17 9.21
CA PHE A 35 1.17 4.30 8.59
C PHE A 35 2.15 5.17 7.84
N ILE A 36 1.90 5.36 6.54
CA ILE A 36 2.74 6.19 5.68
C ILE A 36 1.93 7.41 5.28
N LYS A 37 2.51 8.58 5.48
CA LYS A 37 1.85 9.86 5.16
C LYS A 37 1.69 10.01 3.66
N LEU A 38 0.52 10.46 3.24
CA LEU A 38 0.18 10.68 1.85
C LEU A 38 0.51 12.12 1.45
N LYS A 39 1.02 12.27 0.23
CA LYS A 39 1.01 13.55 -0.46
C LYS A 39 -0.38 13.79 -1.04
N PRO A 40 -0.85 15.05 -1.13
CA PRO A 40 -2.12 15.35 -1.78
C PRO A 40 -2.07 14.93 -3.25
N VAL A 41 -3.04 14.13 -3.70
CA VAL A 41 -3.19 13.76 -5.11
C VAL A 41 -4.69 13.72 -5.45
N ASP A 42 -5.03 14.21 -6.64
CA ASP A 42 -6.41 14.36 -7.14
C ASP A 42 -7.02 13.00 -7.56
N PRO A 43 -8.23 12.62 -7.09
CA PRO A 43 -8.85 11.31 -7.35
C PRO A 43 -9.63 11.16 -8.67
N ARG A 44 -9.53 12.07 -9.65
CA ARG A 44 -10.43 12.01 -10.83
C ARG A 44 -9.94 11.09 -11.95
N SER A 45 -10.69 10.01 -12.21
CA SER A 45 -10.68 9.26 -13.47
C SER A 45 -12.10 9.02 -13.98
N ILE A 46 -12.37 9.42 -15.22
CA ILE A 46 -13.73 9.39 -15.81
C ILE A 46 -14.17 7.97 -16.24
N LEU A 47 -13.23 7.08 -16.55
CA LEU A 47 -13.53 5.80 -17.25
C LEU A 47 -13.31 4.54 -16.41
N GLN A 48 -12.58 4.62 -15.29
CA GLN A 48 -12.22 3.45 -14.47
C GLN A 48 -12.97 3.38 -13.13
N GLY A 49 -13.93 4.28 -12.92
CA GLY A 49 -14.56 4.52 -11.62
C GLY A 49 -13.70 5.39 -10.70
N ASP A 50 -14.22 5.68 -9.53
CA ASP A 50 -13.57 6.53 -8.54
C ASP A 50 -12.36 5.82 -7.89
N TYR A 51 -11.16 6.38 -8.07
CA TYR A 51 -9.96 5.93 -7.37
C TYR A 51 -9.12 7.11 -6.92
N MET A 52 -8.40 6.98 -5.80
CA MET A 52 -7.43 7.97 -5.37
C MET A 52 -6.03 7.52 -5.75
N ALA A 53 -5.33 8.31 -6.57
CA ALA A 53 -3.91 8.11 -6.79
C ALA A 53 -3.16 8.40 -5.48
N LEU A 54 -2.15 7.59 -5.18
CA LEU A 54 -1.41 7.64 -3.93
C LEU A 54 0.04 7.99 -4.21
N ALA A 55 0.50 9.06 -3.58
CA ALA A 55 1.91 9.40 -3.47
C ALA A 55 2.29 9.43 -1.98
N TYR A 56 3.50 8.96 -1.67
CA TYR A 56 3.92 8.73 -0.29
C TYR A 56 5.06 9.67 0.11
N GLU A 57 5.02 10.14 1.34
CA GLU A 57 6.10 10.87 1.98
C GLU A 57 7.00 9.87 2.72
N LEU A 58 7.95 9.27 1.98
CA LEU A 58 8.81 8.19 2.50
C LEU A 58 10.02 8.68 3.31
N ASN A 59 10.40 9.97 3.22
CA ASN A 59 11.57 10.54 3.90
C ASN A 59 12.84 9.67 3.73
N LEU A 60 13.21 9.44 2.46
CA LEU A 60 14.29 8.55 2.04
C LEU A 60 15.65 9.11 2.46
N GLN A 61 16.49 8.28 3.08
CA GLN A 61 17.88 8.59 3.41
C GLN A 61 18.80 7.41 3.06
N SER A 62 20.01 7.71 2.58
CA SER A 62 21.05 6.72 2.29
C SER A 62 22.02 6.58 3.45
N LEU A 63 22.54 5.37 3.67
CA LEU A 63 23.58 5.09 4.68
C LEU A 63 25.01 5.41 4.20
N LYS A 64 25.21 5.70 2.91
CA LYS A 64 26.54 5.90 2.33
C LYS A 64 26.58 7.15 1.46
N SER A 65 27.36 8.14 1.86
CA SER A 65 28.15 8.89 0.89
C SER A 65 29.49 9.29 1.52
N PRO A 66 30.59 8.59 1.19
CA PRO A 66 31.91 8.96 1.68
C PRO A 66 32.50 10.18 0.95
N SER A 67 32.00 10.56 -0.24
CA SER A 67 32.62 11.62 -1.07
C SER A 67 31.72 12.24 -2.16
N GLY A 68 30.41 11.96 -2.20
CA GLY A 68 29.46 12.49 -3.21
C GLY A 68 28.22 13.12 -2.59
N SER A 69 27.37 13.76 -3.40
CA SER A 69 26.08 14.25 -2.92
C SER A 69 25.18 13.08 -2.48
N GLU A 70 24.29 13.27 -1.50
CA GLU A 70 23.35 12.22 -1.06
C GLU A 70 22.48 11.68 -2.21
N GLY A 71 22.21 12.51 -3.22
CA GLY A 71 21.44 12.14 -4.41
C GLY A 71 22.12 11.06 -5.27
N ASP A 72 23.42 11.21 -5.53
CA ASP A 72 24.16 10.29 -6.41
C ASP A 72 24.26 8.87 -5.82
N ALA A 73 24.36 8.77 -4.49
CA ALA A 73 24.40 7.49 -3.80
C ALA A 73 23.04 6.78 -3.79
N LEU A 74 21.96 7.55 -3.68
CA LEU A 74 20.60 7.04 -3.73
C LEU A 74 20.26 6.49 -5.12
N ASP A 75 20.65 7.20 -6.17
CA ASP A 75 20.40 6.77 -7.56
C ASP A 75 21.12 5.46 -7.89
N GLN A 76 22.33 5.25 -7.38
CA GLN A 76 23.05 3.97 -7.54
C GLN A 76 22.35 2.79 -6.87
N VAL A 77 21.74 2.99 -5.69
CA VAL A 77 20.98 1.94 -4.99
C VAL A 77 19.73 1.54 -5.77
N ILE A 78 19.13 2.48 -6.52
CA ILE A 78 17.87 2.31 -7.22
C ILE A 78 18.07 1.77 -8.63
N PHE A 79 19.19 2.12 -9.26
CA PHE A 79 19.45 1.79 -10.65
C PHE A 79 19.33 0.28 -10.90
N ASN A 80 18.41 -0.09 -11.80
CA ASN A 80 18.15 -1.45 -12.27
C ASN A 80 17.72 -2.45 -11.17
N HIS A 81 17.17 -1.96 -10.05
CA HIS A 81 16.62 -2.80 -8.99
C HIS A 81 15.11 -2.63 -8.91
N ALA A 82 14.34 -3.63 -9.33
CA ALA A 82 12.87 -3.58 -9.32
C ALA A 82 12.26 -3.55 -7.91
N ASN A 83 12.94 -4.14 -6.93
CA ASN A 83 12.56 -4.18 -5.53
C ASN A 83 13.73 -3.68 -4.68
N ILE A 84 13.46 -2.74 -3.79
CA ILE A 84 14.48 -2.09 -2.98
C ILE A 84 14.16 -2.38 -1.51
N PRO A 85 15.00 -3.16 -0.82
CA PRO A 85 14.84 -3.38 0.61
C PRO A 85 15.17 -2.08 1.36
N ALA A 86 14.29 -1.73 2.27
CA ALA A 86 14.39 -0.56 3.11
C ALA A 86 14.09 -0.92 4.57
N LYS A 87 14.60 -0.11 5.49
CA LYS A 87 14.23 -0.14 6.91
C LYS A 87 13.48 1.13 7.24
N VAL A 88 12.28 0.97 7.80
CA VAL A 88 11.47 2.10 8.28
C VAL A 88 11.59 2.23 9.79
N ILE A 89 11.85 3.46 10.22
CA ILE A 89 11.83 3.85 11.62
C ILE A 89 10.42 4.36 11.91
N LEU A 90 9.81 3.77 12.93
CA LEU A 90 8.43 4.02 13.33
C LEU A 90 8.39 4.82 14.62
N ASP A 91 7.36 5.66 14.77
CA ASP A 91 7.03 6.27 16.05
C ASP A 91 6.19 5.35 16.95
N SER A 92 5.77 5.85 18.12
CA SER A 92 4.92 5.12 19.08
C SER A 92 3.55 4.73 18.52
N GLN A 93 3.05 5.41 17.47
CA GLN A 93 1.79 5.16 16.80
C GLN A 93 1.97 4.34 15.50
N ASN A 94 3.18 3.83 15.24
CA ASN A 94 3.57 3.12 14.01
C ASN A 94 3.53 3.98 12.73
N ARG A 95 3.67 5.31 12.84
CA ARG A 95 3.87 6.19 11.69
C ARG A 95 5.31 6.14 11.22
N VAL A 96 5.52 6.10 9.91
CA VAL A 96 6.86 6.13 9.31
C VAL A 96 7.42 7.54 9.43
N ILE A 97 8.50 7.69 10.21
CA ILE A 97 9.23 8.95 10.34
C ILE A 97 10.30 9.04 9.25
N ARG A 98 11.04 7.94 9.05
CA ARG A 98 12.20 7.89 8.17
C ARG A 98 12.32 6.53 7.51
N THR A 99 12.74 6.52 6.25
CA THR A 99 13.03 5.31 5.49
C THR A 99 14.48 5.29 5.07
N ILE A 100 15.19 4.24 5.45
CA ILE A 100 16.60 4.06 5.14
C ILE A 100 16.71 3.04 4.01
N LEU A 101 17.24 3.46 2.87
CA LEU A 101 17.47 2.58 1.73
C LEU A 101 18.80 1.82 1.89
N TYR A 102 18.81 0.56 1.45
CA TYR A 102 19.99 -0.31 1.43
C TYR A 102 20.63 -0.48 2.81
N THR A 103 20.00 -1.34 3.60
CA THR A 103 20.44 -1.67 4.96
C THR A 103 21.17 -3.01 4.99
N ASN A 104 22.24 -3.11 5.76
CA ASN A 104 22.70 -4.42 6.24
C ASN A 104 21.71 -4.94 7.30
N ASN A 105 21.64 -6.25 7.52
CA ASN A 105 20.65 -6.85 8.43
C ASN A 105 20.70 -6.33 9.90
N SER A 106 21.71 -5.52 10.28
CA SER A 106 21.90 -4.99 11.63
C SER A 106 21.19 -3.67 11.94
N SER A 107 20.54 -3.00 10.98
CA SER A 107 19.85 -1.74 11.31
C SER A 107 18.52 -1.99 12.03
N ALA A 108 18.34 -1.34 13.17
CA ALA A 108 17.08 -1.37 13.93
C ALA A 108 15.95 -0.73 13.12
N GLY A 109 14.80 -1.41 13.04
CA GLY A 109 13.62 -0.92 12.32
C GLY A 109 12.82 -2.02 11.65
N GLN A 110 11.61 -1.67 11.23
CA GLN A 110 10.71 -2.56 10.49
C GLN A 110 11.22 -2.70 9.05
N SER A 111 11.32 -3.93 8.55
CA SER A 111 11.66 -4.18 7.14
C SER A 111 10.51 -3.76 6.23
N LEU A 112 10.82 -3.12 5.11
CA LEU A 112 9.87 -2.73 4.07
C LEU A 112 10.51 -2.90 2.69
N ILE A 113 9.79 -3.50 1.75
CA ILE A 113 10.22 -3.60 0.35
C ILE A 113 9.49 -2.52 -0.44
N LEU A 114 10.25 -1.68 -1.13
CA LEU A 114 9.73 -0.67 -2.05
C LEU A 114 9.84 -1.18 -3.49
N LYS A 115 8.81 -0.92 -4.30
CA LYS A 115 8.75 -1.18 -5.73
C LYS A 115 9.34 0.00 -6.50
N ASN A 116 10.10 -0.31 -7.54
CA ASN A 116 10.81 0.67 -8.35
C ASN A 116 10.63 0.38 -9.86
N PRO A 117 9.47 0.72 -10.44
CA PRO A 117 9.20 0.44 -11.84
C PRO A 117 9.89 1.41 -12.81
N GLU A 118 10.24 2.61 -12.34
CA GLU A 118 10.73 3.70 -13.20
C GLU A 118 12.20 4.05 -12.96
N ASN A 119 12.91 3.30 -12.10
CA ASN A 119 14.28 3.63 -11.67
C ASN A 119 14.43 5.08 -11.17
N ARG A 120 13.42 5.57 -10.44
CA ARG A 120 13.36 6.95 -9.93
C ARG A 120 13.01 6.96 -8.46
N LEU A 121 13.78 7.70 -7.68
CA LEU A 121 13.56 7.93 -6.24
C LEU A 121 12.11 8.31 -5.89
N GLN A 122 11.57 9.28 -6.61
CA GLN A 122 10.24 9.82 -6.36
C GLN A 122 9.12 8.85 -6.76
N ALA A 123 9.45 7.84 -7.57
CA ALA A 123 8.52 6.85 -8.06
C ALA A 123 8.46 5.61 -7.16
N LEU A 124 9.27 5.52 -6.10
CA LEU A 124 9.24 4.40 -5.16
C LEU A 124 7.91 4.34 -4.40
N TYR A 125 7.36 3.14 -4.26
CA TYR A 125 6.14 2.91 -3.51
C TYR A 125 6.13 1.54 -2.81
N PRO A 126 5.44 1.37 -1.67
CA PRO A 126 5.49 0.11 -0.92
C PRO A 126 4.75 -1.05 -1.58
N ALA A 127 3.51 -0.83 -2.04
CA ALA A 127 2.66 -1.91 -2.56
C ALA A 127 1.70 -1.48 -3.67
N SER A 128 0.98 -0.37 -3.49
CA SER A 128 0.05 0.17 -4.48
C SER A 128 0.29 1.66 -4.70
N ARG A 129 -0.06 2.17 -5.89
CA ARG A 129 -0.08 3.59 -6.25
C ARG A 129 -1.49 4.15 -6.37
N SER A 130 -2.51 3.34 -6.14
CA SER A 130 -3.90 3.77 -6.17
C SER A 130 -4.75 3.01 -5.15
N PHE A 131 -5.85 3.63 -4.75
CA PHE A 131 -6.88 3.03 -3.91
C PHE A 131 -8.25 3.19 -4.58
N LEU A 132 -8.88 2.07 -4.93
CA LEU A 132 -10.17 2.06 -5.61
C LEU A 132 -11.31 2.04 -4.59
N PHE A 133 -12.38 2.79 -4.87
CA PHE A 133 -13.58 2.83 -4.05
C PHE A 133 -14.83 2.99 -4.91
N ALA A 134 -16.00 2.79 -4.31
CA ALA A 134 -17.28 2.99 -4.98
C ALA A 134 -17.50 4.47 -5.31
N GLU A 135 -18.23 4.74 -6.40
CA GLU A 135 -18.56 6.09 -6.83
C GLU A 135 -19.28 6.89 -5.73
N GLY A 136 -18.90 8.15 -5.61
CA GLY A 136 -19.47 9.09 -4.63
C GLY A 136 -18.73 9.12 -3.29
N LEU A 137 -17.74 8.25 -3.08
CA LEU A 137 -16.91 8.25 -1.87
C LEU A 137 -15.67 9.16 -1.97
N ALA A 138 -15.42 9.80 -3.13
CA ALA A 138 -14.26 10.64 -3.37
C ALA A 138 -14.09 11.71 -2.29
N HIS A 139 -15.14 12.48 -1.99
CA HIS A 139 -15.08 13.55 -0.99
C HIS A 139 -14.78 13.04 0.43
N CYS A 140 -15.10 11.78 0.73
CA CYS A 140 -14.75 11.16 2.00
C CYS A 140 -13.26 10.76 2.03
N TYR A 141 -12.79 10.09 0.98
CA TYR A 141 -11.40 9.62 0.89
C TYR A 141 -10.38 10.73 0.65
N GLU A 142 -10.77 11.88 0.08
CA GLU A 142 -9.95 13.10 -0.02
C GLU A 142 -9.42 13.58 1.34
N LYS A 143 -10.11 13.24 2.45
CA LYS A 143 -9.70 13.60 3.81
C LYS A 143 -8.57 12.70 4.34
N ALA A 144 -8.19 11.66 3.61
CA ALA A 144 -7.11 10.77 4.00
C ALA A 144 -5.78 11.53 4.08
N LYS A 145 -5.05 11.31 5.18
CA LYS A 145 -3.70 11.83 5.39
C LYS A 145 -2.65 10.73 5.46
N TYR A 146 -3.07 9.50 5.77
CA TYR A 146 -2.19 8.35 5.89
C TYR A 146 -2.76 7.16 5.14
N ALA A 147 -1.85 6.34 4.61
CA ALA A 147 -2.16 5.00 4.13
C ALA A 147 -1.71 3.99 5.17
N GLU A 148 -2.61 3.07 5.53
CA GLU A 148 -2.30 1.94 6.38
C GLU A 148 -1.79 0.78 5.53
N PHE A 149 -0.57 0.34 5.84
CA PHE A 149 0.03 -0.85 5.26
C PHE A 149 0.15 -1.95 6.29
N LYS A 150 -0.22 -3.17 5.87
CA LYS A 150 0.06 -4.41 6.59
C LYS A 150 1.36 -4.97 6.04
N VAL A 151 2.41 -4.95 6.87
CA VAL A 151 3.77 -5.35 6.49
C VAL A 151 4.19 -6.59 7.25
N ASN A 152 4.57 -7.62 6.51
CA ASN A 152 5.01 -8.88 7.11
C ASN A 152 6.49 -8.82 7.53
N ILE A 153 6.98 -9.90 8.15
CA ILE A 153 8.37 -10.02 8.60
C ILE A 153 9.42 -9.92 7.47
N LYS A 154 9.04 -10.25 6.23
CA LYS A 154 9.90 -10.14 5.03
C LYS A 154 9.95 -8.71 4.48
N GLY A 155 9.06 -7.83 4.94
CA GLY A 155 8.91 -6.47 4.46
C GLY A 155 7.95 -6.33 3.28
N GLU A 156 7.22 -7.39 2.90
CA GLU A 156 6.17 -7.30 1.90
C GLU A 156 4.98 -6.54 2.49
N ALA A 157 4.52 -5.52 1.77
CA ALA A 157 3.45 -4.64 2.20
C ALA A 157 2.17 -4.91 1.41
N ILE A 158 1.03 -4.79 2.08
CA ILE A 158 -0.29 -4.73 1.46
C ILE A 158 -0.96 -3.44 1.93
N LEU A 159 -1.47 -2.65 0.99
CA LEU A 159 -2.30 -1.49 1.31
C LEU A 159 -3.65 -1.99 1.86
N PHE A 160 -3.93 -1.67 3.12
CA PHE A 160 -5.13 -2.14 3.80
C PHE A 160 -6.26 -1.12 3.76
N ASP A 161 -5.99 0.12 4.15
CA ASP A 161 -6.99 1.19 4.18
C ASP A 161 -6.34 2.58 4.17
N LEU A 162 -7.17 3.62 4.07
CA LEU A 162 -6.79 5.01 4.21
C LEU A 162 -7.29 5.57 5.55
N ARG A 163 -6.45 6.38 6.20
CA ARG A 163 -6.68 6.93 7.54
C ARG A 163 -6.66 8.45 7.52
N GLY A 164 -7.43 9.04 8.43
CA GLY A 164 -7.43 10.47 8.71
C GLY A 164 -6.15 10.94 9.41
N GLU A 165 -6.13 12.21 9.80
CA GLU A 165 -4.98 12.88 10.43
C GLU A 165 -4.52 12.23 11.75
N GLU A 166 -5.47 11.80 12.57
CA GLU A 166 -5.25 11.12 13.86
C GLU A 166 -5.24 9.59 13.72
N LEU A 167 -4.93 9.07 12.52
CA LEU A 167 -4.96 7.65 12.17
C LEU A 167 -6.34 6.97 12.32
N GLN A 168 -7.40 7.76 12.47
CA GLN A 168 -8.76 7.27 12.57
C GLN A 168 -9.26 6.68 11.24
N SER A 169 -10.14 5.69 11.34
CA SER A 169 -10.88 5.19 10.20
C SER A 169 -11.78 6.29 9.62
N LEU A 170 -11.79 6.43 8.29
CA LEU A 170 -12.69 7.36 7.62
C LEU A 170 -14.13 6.82 7.52
N ASN A 171 -14.31 5.49 7.67
CA ASN A 171 -15.61 4.80 7.63
C ASN A 171 -16.46 5.12 6.38
N CYS A 172 -15.84 5.53 5.27
CA CYS A 172 -16.54 5.97 4.06
C CYS A 172 -17.53 4.93 3.52
N LYS A 173 -17.17 3.64 3.58
CA LYS A 173 -18.02 2.53 3.11
C LYS A 173 -19.31 2.35 3.92
N GLN A 174 -19.33 2.74 5.21
CA GLN A 174 -20.51 2.61 6.06
C GLN A 174 -21.50 3.76 5.89
N GLN A 175 -21.07 4.88 5.30
CA GLN A 175 -21.92 6.06 5.11
C GLN A 175 -22.85 5.95 3.90
N GLN A 176 -22.60 5.01 2.98
CA GLN A 176 -23.42 4.79 1.80
C GLN A 176 -24.42 3.66 2.06
N SER A 177 -25.63 4.02 2.49
CA SER A 177 -26.73 3.05 2.54
C SER A 177 -27.14 2.71 1.10
N TRP A 178 -26.75 1.54 0.60
CA TRP A 178 -26.94 1.16 -0.81
C TRP A 178 -28.41 1.23 -1.29
N TRP A 179 -29.38 1.17 -0.38
CA TRP A 179 -30.82 1.28 -0.67
C TRP A 179 -31.37 2.70 -0.77
N LYS A 180 -30.68 3.70 -0.20
CA LYS A 180 -31.11 5.10 -0.34
C LYS A 180 -30.39 5.65 -1.55
N GLY A 181 -31.05 5.59 -2.71
CA GLY A 181 -30.54 6.21 -3.93
C GLY A 181 -30.09 7.65 -3.67
N ALA A 182 -29.05 8.10 -4.36
CA ALA A 182 -28.53 9.45 -4.26
C ALA A 182 -29.54 10.45 -4.83
N PHE A 183 -30.57 10.78 -4.06
CA PHE A 183 -31.47 11.90 -4.37
C PHE A 183 -30.73 13.18 -4.00
N LYS A 184 -29.89 13.66 -4.93
CA LYS A 184 -29.31 14.99 -4.86
C LYS A 184 -30.40 15.95 -5.36
N SER A 185 -30.97 16.74 -4.46
CA SER A 185 -31.80 17.88 -4.87
C SER A 185 -30.92 18.82 -5.69
N LEU A 186 -31.38 19.14 -6.89
CA LEU A 186 -30.89 20.24 -7.74
C LEU A 186 -30.93 21.56 -6.98
#